data_AF-A0A7R8VPG4-F1
#
_entry.id   AF-A0A7R8VPG4-F1
#
_cell.length_a   1.000
_cell.length_b   1.000
_cell.length_c   1.000
_cell.angle_alpha   90.00
_cell.angle_beta   90.00
_cell.angle_gamma   90.00
#
_symmetry.space_group_name_H-M   'P 1'
#
loop_
_entity.id
_entity.type
_entity.pdbx_description
1 polymer ?
#
loop_
_entity_poly.entity_id
_entity_poly.type
_entity_poly.pdbx_seq_one_letter_code
_entity_poly.pdbx_strand_id
1 'polypeptide(L)'
;MAADWSPSSGAGIIVSSLIAADIGEKIAEFIDFLSTKGLSPSKISLIGYSLGCHVAGTAGFRVTSGRVGTIIALEPSRPVFNLFPSELKLTQDDADFVVVIHTDVGDLGHVGDLGHVDFYPNGGGYQPGCDQDSIERIIGDVVAVFPKTPPPHFQAPHHLPPPFMTPHPTPPFQNHQLTGVTVPKRKAPARWKVSRTRYGTTHVYGKKH
;
A
#
# COMPACT_ATOMS: atom_id res chain seq x y z
N MET A 1 3.57 17.29 -9.89
CA MET A 1 2.54 17.32 -10.96
C MET A 1 1.25 16.78 -10.36
N ALA A 2 0.09 17.29 -10.78
CA ALA A 2 -1.20 16.70 -10.46
C ALA A 2 -1.80 16.14 -11.76
N ALA A 3 -2.34 14.92 -11.71
CA ALA A 3 -3.05 14.32 -12.82
C ALA A 3 -4.55 14.45 -12.55
N ASP A 4 -5.21 15.37 -13.26
CA ASP A 4 -6.67 15.52 -13.19
C ASP A 4 -7.32 14.59 -14.22
N TRP A 5 -8.14 13.67 -13.70
CA TRP A 5 -8.93 12.70 -14.47
C TRP A 5 -10.41 12.75 -14.07
N SER A 6 -10.84 13.85 -13.43
CA SER A 6 -12.22 14.08 -13.00
C SER A 6 -13.29 13.96 -14.11
N PRO A 7 -13.02 14.29 -15.39
CA PRO A 7 -14.02 14.06 -16.45
C PRO A 7 -14.37 12.58 -16.66
N SER A 8 -13.49 11.67 -16.23
CA SER A 8 -13.60 10.24 -16.46
C SER A 8 -13.86 9.43 -15.18
N SER A 9 -13.79 10.07 -14.00
CA SER A 9 -13.97 9.41 -12.70
C SER A 9 -15.44 9.25 -12.28
N GLY A 10 -16.36 9.97 -12.91
CA GLY A 10 -17.80 9.98 -12.57
C GLY A 10 -18.61 8.77 -13.07
N ALA A 11 -17.95 7.77 -13.67
CA ALA A 11 -18.62 6.54 -14.10
C ALA A 11 -18.87 5.59 -12.93
N GLY A 12 -19.64 4.52 -13.16
CA GLY A 12 -19.81 3.45 -12.17
C GLY A 12 -18.48 2.76 -11.86
N ILE A 13 -18.33 2.23 -10.64
CA ILE A 13 -17.04 1.78 -10.08
C ILE A 13 -16.24 0.81 -10.97
N ILE A 14 -16.90 -0.10 -11.70
CA ILE A 14 -16.23 -1.01 -12.65
C ILE A 14 -15.59 -0.21 -13.78
N VAL A 15 -16.34 0.70 -14.39
CA VAL A 15 -15.88 1.52 -15.53
C VAL A 15 -14.78 2.47 -15.07
N SER A 16 -14.95 3.13 -13.93
CA SER A 16 -13.94 4.01 -13.35
C SER A 16 -12.64 3.26 -13.01
N SER A 17 -12.72 1.97 -12.64
CA SER A 17 -11.54 1.14 -12.39
C SER A 17 -10.77 0.77 -13.66
N LEU A 18 -11.47 0.56 -14.78
CA LEU A 18 -10.83 0.34 -16.09
C LEU A 18 -10.18 1.63 -16.59
N ILE A 19 -10.89 2.76 -16.47
CA ILE A 19 -10.36 4.09 -16.79
C ILE A 19 -9.12 4.40 -15.95
N ALA A 20 -9.13 4.06 -14.65
CA ALA A 20 -7.98 4.25 -13.77
C ALA A 20 -6.72 3.53 -14.31
N ALA A 21 -6.88 2.34 -14.89
CA ALA A 21 -5.78 1.63 -15.52
C ALA A 21 -5.26 2.36 -16.77
N ASP A 22 -6.16 2.85 -17.63
CA ASP A 22 -5.79 3.64 -18.82
C ASP A 22 -5.03 4.92 -18.44
N ILE A 23 -5.48 5.63 -17.38
CA ILE A 23 -4.77 6.80 -16.85
C ILE A 23 -3.39 6.41 -16.32
N GLY A 24 -3.28 5.27 -15.63
CA GLY A 24 -2.01 4.73 -15.16
C GLY A 24 -1.02 4.51 -16.31
N GLU A 25 -1.49 3.93 -17.43
CA GLU A 25 -0.67 3.76 -18.64
C GLU A 25 -0.19 5.09 -19.21
N LYS A 26 -1.05 6.13 -19.25
CA LYS A 26 -0.63 7.48 -19.69
C LYS A 26 0.40 8.14 -18.77
N ILE A 27 0.30 7.91 -17.46
CA ILE A 27 1.33 8.37 -16.52
C ILE A 27 2.64 7.61 -16.75
N ALA A 28 2.60 6.31 -17.01
CA ALA A 28 3.80 5.52 -17.31
C ALA A 28 4.49 5.98 -18.59
N GLU A 29 3.74 6.19 -19.68
CA GLU A 29 4.23 6.77 -20.93
C GLU A 29 4.93 8.12 -20.69
N PHE A 30 4.35 8.96 -19.83
CA PHE A 30 4.94 10.25 -19.49
C PHE A 30 6.22 10.11 -18.64
N ILE A 31 6.27 9.18 -17.69
CA ILE A 31 7.49 8.87 -16.92
C ILE A 31 8.60 8.39 -17.86
N ASP A 32 8.28 7.48 -18.78
CA ASP A 32 9.21 6.98 -19.78
C ASP A 32 9.73 8.11 -20.70
N PHE A 33 8.84 9.02 -21.12
CA PHE A 33 9.25 10.23 -21.82
C PHE A 33 10.23 11.09 -21.00
N LEU A 34 9.96 11.33 -19.71
CA LEU A 34 10.86 12.09 -18.84
C LEU A 34 12.22 11.38 -18.67
N SER A 35 12.24 10.05 -18.67
CA SER A 35 13.46 9.25 -18.66
C SER A 35 14.32 9.52 -19.89
N THR A 36 13.72 9.67 -21.08
CA THR A 36 14.45 10.10 -22.29
C THR A 36 15.05 11.51 -22.17
N LYS A 37 14.56 12.33 -21.22
CA LYS A 37 15.09 13.66 -20.91
C LYS A 37 16.10 13.66 -19.76
N GLY A 38 16.46 12.48 -19.24
CA GLY A 38 17.47 12.30 -18.20
C GLY A 38 16.92 12.22 -16.77
N LEU A 39 15.59 12.20 -16.57
CA LEU A 39 15.01 11.98 -15.25
C LEU A 39 14.92 10.48 -14.94
N SER A 40 15.70 10.00 -13.96
CA SER A 40 15.59 8.60 -13.54
C SER A 40 14.23 8.33 -12.87
N PRO A 41 13.49 7.26 -13.26
CA PRO A 41 12.25 6.86 -12.61
C PRO A 41 12.37 6.61 -11.10
N SER A 42 13.56 6.19 -10.63
CA SER A 42 13.86 5.98 -9.20
C SER A 42 13.76 7.26 -8.35
N LYS A 43 13.77 8.44 -8.99
CA LYS A 43 13.61 9.74 -8.31
C LYS A 43 12.16 10.23 -8.31
N ILE A 44 11.24 9.47 -8.88
CA ILE A 44 9.83 9.83 -8.98
C ILE A 44 9.07 9.18 -7.82
N SER A 45 8.17 9.96 -7.23
CA SER A 45 7.19 9.47 -6.27
C SER A 45 5.78 9.70 -6.80
N LEU A 46 4.95 8.66 -6.74
CA LEU A 46 3.54 8.72 -7.09
C LEU A 46 2.71 8.70 -5.81
N ILE A 47 1.73 9.58 -5.71
CA ILE A 47 0.81 9.65 -4.58
C ILE A 47 -0.59 9.45 -5.13
N GLY A 48 -1.26 8.40 -4.68
CA GLY A 48 -2.63 8.07 -5.06
C GLY A 48 -3.56 8.16 -3.85
N TYR A 49 -4.79 8.62 -4.07
CA TYR A 49 -5.87 8.58 -3.08
C TYR A 49 -7.06 7.81 -3.64
N SER A 50 -7.68 6.93 -2.84
CA SER A 50 -8.85 6.14 -3.26
C SER A 50 -8.55 5.35 -4.55
N LEU A 51 -9.37 5.51 -5.62
CA LEU A 51 -9.10 4.92 -6.95
C LEU A 51 -7.73 5.32 -7.53
N GLY A 52 -7.24 6.52 -7.18
CA GLY A 52 -5.92 7.00 -7.59
C GLY A 52 -4.75 6.15 -7.08
N CYS A 53 -4.95 5.37 -6.02
CA CYS A 53 -3.96 4.38 -5.57
C CYS A 53 -3.68 3.33 -6.65
N HIS A 54 -4.73 2.87 -7.34
CA HIS A 54 -4.61 1.89 -8.42
C HIS A 54 -4.12 2.51 -9.73
N VAL A 55 -4.41 3.79 -9.96
CA VAL A 55 -3.76 4.57 -11.03
C VAL A 55 -2.23 4.59 -10.81
N ALA A 56 -1.78 4.89 -9.58
CA ALA A 56 -0.36 4.93 -9.25
C ALA A 56 0.31 3.55 -9.37
N GLY A 57 -0.36 2.49 -8.89
CA GLY A 57 0.12 1.11 -9.05
C GLY A 57 0.24 0.69 -10.51
N THR A 58 -0.80 0.93 -11.31
CA THR A 58 -0.79 0.64 -12.74
C THR A 58 0.31 1.43 -13.46
N ALA A 59 0.50 2.70 -13.13
CA ALA A 59 1.60 3.49 -13.66
C ALA A 59 2.96 2.87 -13.32
N GLY A 60 3.20 2.53 -12.05
CA GLY A 60 4.43 1.90 -11.60
C GLY A 60 4.73 0.58 -12.32
N PHE A 61 3.69 -0.27 -12.49
CA PHE A 61 3.78 -1.53 -13.22
C PHE A 61 4.13 -1.35 -14.71
N ARG A 62 3.61 -0.28 -15.35
CA ARG A 62 3.73 -0.07 -16.80
C ARG A 62 4.98 0.70 -17.24
N VAL A 63 5.69 1.36 -16.33
CA VAL A 63 6.95 2.06 -16.65
C VAL A 63 7.97 1.05 -17.18
N THR A 64 8.54 1.34 -18.36
CA THR A 64 9.51 0.44 -19.01
C THR A 64 10.95 0.93 -18.90
N SER A 65 11.14 2.23 -18.63
CA SER A 65 12.47 2.87 -18.57
C SER A 65 13.20 2.70 -17.23
N GLY A 66 12.62 1.97 -16.29
CA GLY A 66 13.17 1.73 -14.95
C GLY A 66 12.06 1.40 -13.94
N ARG A 67 12.38 1.49 -12.64
CA ARG A 67 11.39 1.36 -11.56
C ARG A 67 11.11 2.72 -10.93
N VAL A 68 9.84 2.97 -10.61
CA VAL A 68 9.43 4.14 -9.83
C VAL A 68 10.01 4.02 -8.42
N GLY A 69 10.53 5.12 -7.89
CA GLY A 69 11.18 5.11 -6.58
C GLY A 69 10.23 4.86 -5.42
N THR A 70 9.08 5.55 -5.40
CA THR A 70 8.12 5.40 -4.28
C THR A 70 6.68 5.56 -4.73
N ILE A 71 5.80 4.71 -4.21
CA ILE A 71 4.34 4.92 -4.24
C ILE A 71 3.85 5.15 -2.82
N ILE A 72 3.07 6.21 -2.62
CA ILE A 72 2.31 6.47 -1.38
C ILE A 72 0.83 6.32 -1.73
N ALA A 73 0.20 5.29 -1.19
CA ALA A 73 -1.20 4.98 -1.43
C ALA A 73 -2.03 5.35 -0.21
N LEU A 74 -2.93 6.31 -0.39
CA LEU A 74 -3.79 6.85 0.63
C LEU A 74 -5.17 6.23 0.48
N GLU A 75 -5.48 5.28 1.36
CA GLU A 75 -6.79 4.63 1.45
C GLU A 75 -7.18 3.97 0.11
N PRO A 76 -6.52 2.87 -0.32
CA PRO A 76 -6.82 2.24 -1.60
C PRO A 76 -8.26 1.72 -1.65
N SER A 77 -8.97 1.99 -2.74
CA SER A 77 -10.35 1.54 -2.90
C SER A 77 -10.46 0.01 -2.99
N ARG A 78 -11.40 -0.59 -2.26
CA ARG A 78 -11.66 -2.02 -2.27
C ARG A 78 -12.48 -2.54 -3.45
N PRO A 79 -13.60 -1.90 -3.84
CA PRO A 79 -14.56 -2.54 -4.73
C PRO A 79 -13.87 -2.97 -6.03
N VAL A 80 -14.20 -4.18 -6.50
CA VAL A 80 -13.70 -4.82 -7.74
C VAL A 80 -12.21 -5.17 -7.82
N PHE A 81 -11.30 -4.46 -7.13
CA PHE A 81 -9.85 -4.71 -7.24
C PHE A 81 -9.38 -6.04 -6.65
N ASN A 82 -10.15 -6.64 -5.74
CA ASN A 82 -9.89 -8.02 -5.28
C ASN A 82 -10.04 -9.05 -6.40
N LEU A 83 -10.82 -8.73 -7.44
CA LEU A 83 -11.03 -9.58 -8.61
C LEU A 83 -10.08 -9.23 -9.77
N PHE A 84 -9.45 -8.07 -9.72
CA PHE A 84 -8.58 -7.60 -10.78
C PHE A 84 -7.21 -8.28 -10.68
N PRO A 85 -6.56 -8.55 -11.82
CA PRO A 85 -5.21 -9.08 -11.85
C PRO A 85 -4.21 -7.99 -11.41
N SER A 86 -2.98 -8.38 -11.07
CA SER A 86 -1.97 -7.48 -10.51
C SER A 86 -1.65 -6.29 -11.41
N GLU A 87 -1.74 -6.45 -12.73
CA GLU A 87 -1.41 -5.42 -13.73
C GLU A 87 -2.40 -4.27 -13.80
N LEU A 88 -3.55 -4.39 -13.11
CA LEU A 88 -4.64 -3.41 -13.10
C LEU A 88 -4.94 -2.90 -11.68
N LYS A 89 -4.07 -3.19 -10.71
CA LYS A 89 -4.26 -2.77 -9.31
C LYS A 89 -2.93 -2.44 -8.65
N LEU A 90 -3.03 -1.91 -7.43
CA LEU A 90 -1.85 -1.60 -6.64
C LEU A 90 -1.31 -2.89 -6.02
N THR A 91 -0.01 -3.08 -6.12
CA THR A 91 0.74 -4.14 -5.45
C THR A 91 2.07 -3.60 -4.92
N GLN A 92 2.71 -4.35 -4.02
CA GLN A 92 4.01 -3.98 -3.48
C GLN A 92 5.10 -3.90 -4.58
N ASP A 93 4.92 -4.61 -5.70
CA ASP A 93 5.95 -4.74 -6.74
C ASP A 93 6.01 -3.52 -7.69
N ASP A 94 5.02 -2.63 -7.62
CA ASP A 94 4.83 -1.51 -8.55
C ASP A 94 5.88 -0.38 -8.38
N ALA A 95 6.65 -0.38 -7.29
CA ALA A 95 7.74 0.57 -7.06
C ALA A 95 8.85 -0.03 -6.19
N ASP A 96 10.00 0.65 -6.12
CA ASP A 96 11.09 0.28 -5.21
C ASP A 96 10.66 0.30 -3.74
N PHE A 97 9.69 1.17 -3.40
CA PHE A 97 9.06 1.20 -2.10
C PHE A 97 7.60 1.63 -2.21
N VAL A 98 6.71 0.92 -1.51
CA VAL A 98 5.26 1.17 -1.53
C VAL A 98 4.80 1.30 -0.10
N VAL A 99 4.25 2.46 0.23
CA VAL A 99 3.65 2.72 1.54
C VAL A 99 2.15 2.88 1.36
N VAL A 100 1.39 2.21 2.20
CA VAL A 100 -0.06 2.24 2.17
C VAL A 100 -0.59 2.72 3.51
N ILE A 101 -1.60 3.58 3.48
CA ILE A 101 -2.30 4.03 4.68
C ILE A 101 -3.76 3.67 4.54
N HIS A 102 -4.25 2.92 5.51
CA HIS A 102 -5.60 2.39 5.55
C HIS A 102 -6.42 3.11 6.61
N THR A 103 -7.46 3.82 6.21
CA THR A 103 -8.29 4.62 7.13
C THR A 103 -9.78 4.31 7.06
N ASP A 104 -10.21 3.42 6.17
CA ASP A 104 -11.62 2.98 6.05
C ASP A 104 -11.74 1.49 5.64
N VAL A 105 -10.94 0.64 6.27
CA VAL A 105 -10.86 -0.81 5.97
C VAL A 105 -12.21 -1.49 6.17
N GLY A 106 -12.67 -2.18 5.14
CA GLY A 106 -13.85 -3.04 5.20
C GLY A 106 -15.15 -2.37 4.76
N ASP A 107 -15.20 -1.04 4.75
CA ASP A 107 -16.28 -0.29 4.09
C ASP A 107 -15.87 -0.03 2.62
N LEU A 108 -15.30 1.14 2.31
CA LEU A 108 -14.80 1.47 0.98
C LEU A 108 -13.32 1.10 0.77
N GLY A 109 -12.55 1.01 1.86
CA GLY A 109 -11.11 0.77 1.84
C GLY A 109 -10.70 -0.70 1.73
N HIS A 110 -9.56 -0.92 1.07
CA HIS A 110 -9.01 -2.24 0.80
C HIS A 110 -8.75 -3.03 2.09
N VAL A 111 -8.94 -4.34 2.03
CA VAL A 111 -8.71 -5.24 3.17
C VAL A 111 -7.42 -6.02 2.94
N GLY A 112 -6.47 -5.85 3.86
CA GLY A 112 -5.18 -6.52 3.82
C GLY A 112 -4.05 -5.63 3.30
N ASP A 113 -2.84 -6.17 3.40
CA ASP A 113 -1.62 -5.46 3.04
C ASP A 113 -1.46 -5.37 1.52
N LEU A 114 -1.09 -4.18 1.02
CA LEU A 114 -0.82 -3.94 -0.40
C LEU A 114 0.61 -3.43 -0.65
N GLY A 115 1.31 -2.97 0.38
CA GLY A 115 2.61 -2.34 0.25
C GLY A 115 3.76 -3.13 0.86
N HIS A 116 4.92 -2.48 0.85
CA HIS A 116 6.05 -2.90 1.67
C HIS A 116 5.82 -2.53 3.15
N VAL A 117 5.08 -1.45 3.39
CA VAL A 117 4.66 -0.99 4.72
C VAL A 117 3.21 -0.52 4.64
N ASP A 118 2.37 -1.09 5.50
CA ASP A 118 0.96 -0.76 5.63
C ASP A 118 0.68 -0.17 7.02
N PHE A 119 0.12 1.04 7.04
CA PHE A 119 -0.25 1.74 8.26
C PHE A 119 -1.76 1.69 8.43
N TYR A 120 -2.20 1.39 9.65
CA TYR A 120 -3.61 1.36 10.05
C TYR A 120 -3.87 2.35 11.20
N PRO A 121 -3.92 3.67 10.93
CA PRO A 121 -4.26 4.66 11.95
C PRO A 121 -5.58 4.31 12.63
N ASN A 122 -5.60 4.38 13.97
CA ASN A 122 -6.78 4.06 14.78
C ASN A 122 -7.37 2.65 14.50
N GLY A 123 -6.53 1.70 14.05
CA GLY A 123 -6.96 0.35 13.69
C GLY A 123 -7.51 0.22 12.25
N GLY A 124 -7.47 1.30 11.47
CA GLY A 124 -7.81 1.34 10.06
C GLY A 124 -9.31 1.42 9.72
N GLY A 125 -10.18 1.32 10.72
CA GLY A 125 -11.61 1.56 10.57
C GLY A 125 -11.96 2.99 10.96
N TYR A 126 -12.68 3.16 12.06
CA TYR A 126 -13.14 4.47 12.51
C TYR A 126 -11.99 5.44 12.87
N GLN A 127 -12.01 6.62 12.25
CA GLN A 127 -11.07 7.70 12.53
C GLN A 127 -11.72 8.77 13.44
N PRO A 128 -11.13 9.13 14.59
CA PRO A 128 -11.66 10.16 15.48
C PRO A 128 -11.82 11.52 14.77
N GLY A 129 -13.01 12.12 14.88
CA GLY A 129 -13.34 13.39 14.23
C GLY A 129 -13.78 13.28 12.78
N CYS A 130 -13.88 12.07 12.22
CA CYS A 130 -14.60 11.81 10.99
C CYS A 130 -16.08 11.57 11.30
N ASP A 131 -16.84 12.66 11.36
CA ASP A 131 -18.28 12.66 11.49
C ASP A 131 -18.85 12.53 10.07
N GLN A 132 -18.77 11.33 9.50
CA GLN A 132 -19.27 10.94 8.16
C GLN A 132 -18.68 11.64 6.91
N ASP A 133 -18.04 12.82 6.97
CA ASP A 133 -17.56 13.53 5.77
C ASP A 133 -16.26 14.32 5.99
N SER A 134 -15.10 13.66 6.12
CA SER A 134 -13.82 14.39 6.19
C SER A 134 -12.65 13.65 5.56
N ILE A 135 -12.83 13.26 4.29
CA ILE A 135 -11.79 12.69 3.42
C ILE A 135 -10.60 13.66 3.21
N GLU A 136 -10.86 14.97 3.24
CA GLU A 136 -9.86 15.99 2.86
C GLU A 136 -8.75 16.20 3.92
N ARG A 137 -9.02 15.89 5.19
CA ARG A 137 -8.08 16.20 6.29
C ARG A 137 -6.91 15.21 6.37
N ILE A 138 -7.10 13.96 5.94
CA ILE A 138 -6.10 12.90 6.02
C ILE A 138 -4.94 13.13 5.03
N ILE A 139 -5.22 13.68 3.84
CA ILE A 139 -4.20 13.91 2.81
C ILE A 139 -3.15 14.94 3.29
N GLY A 140 -3.58 16.00 3.98
CA GLY A 140 -2.69 17.03 4.50
C GLY A 140 -1.74 16.53 5.57
N ASP A 141 -2.24 15.73 6.51
CA ASP A 141 -1.44 15.18 7.61
C ASP A 141 -0.47 14.10 7.10
N VAL A 142 -0.86 13.28 6.13
CA VAL A 142 -0.01 12.22 5.59
C VAL A 142 1.14 12.76 4.73
N VAL A 143 0.86 13.69 3.82
CA VAL A 143 1.90 14.29 2.95
C VAL A 143 2.95 15.04 3.79
N ALA A 144 2.59 15.53 4.98
CA ALA A 144 3.51 16.17 5.91
C ALA A 144 4.47 15.20 6.62
N VAL A 145 4.14 13.91 6.71
CA VAL A 145 4.93 12.89 7.42
C VAL A 145 5.98 12.23 6.53
N PHE A 146 5.79 12.22 5.20
CA PHE A 146 6.77 11.64 4.28
C PHE A 146 7.89 12.64 3.93
N PRO A 147 9.18 12.29 4.15
CA PRO A 147 10.28 13.13 3.70
C PRO A 147 10.24 13.26 2.17
N LYS A 148 10.33 14.49 1.65
CA LYS A 148 10.30 14.83 0.21
C LYS A 148 11.45 14.24 -0.63
N THR A 149 12.29 13.40 -0.02
CA THR A 149 13.45 12.75 -0.61
C THR A 149 13.56 11.35 -0.02
N PRO A 150 13.63 10.28 -0.84
CA PRO A 150 13.93 8.95 -0.32
C PRO A 150 15.33 8.99 0.32
N PRO A 151 15.49 8.56 1.58
CA PRO A 151 16.80 8.61 2.23
C PRO A 151 17.76 7.68 1.50
N PRO A 152 19.01 8.11 1.25
CA PRO A 152 20.05 7.18 0.82
C PRO A 152 20.28 6.23 1.99
N HIS A 153 19.89 4.96 1.80
CA HIS A 153 19.92 3.89 2.81
C HIS A 153 18.86 4.04 3.92
N PHE A 154 17.71 3.40 3.74
CA PHE A 154 16.71 3.23 4.79
C PHE A 154 17.21 2.22 5.84
N GLN A 155 18.05 2.67 6.78
CA GLN A 155 18.05 2.10 8.11
C GLN A 155 16.84 2.69 8.83
N ALA A 156 15.86 1.84 9.15
CA ALA A 156 14.69 2.24 9.92
C ALA A 156 15.15 2.97 11.20
N PRO A 157 14.75 4.23 11.43
CA PRO A 157 15.12 4.93 12.64
C PRO A 157 14.46 4.24 13.82
N HIS A 158 15.27 3.71 14.74
CA HIS A 158 14.82 2.96 15.90
C HIS A 158 14.02 3.78 16.92
N HIS A 159 13.86 5.10 16.76
CA HIS A 159 13.23 5.95 17.77
C HIS A 159 12.49 7.15 17.14
N LEU A 160 11.22 6.97 16.80
CA LEU A 160 10.25 8.07 16.77
C LEU A 160 9.53 8.08 18.14
N PRO A 161 9.49 9.20 18.87
CA PRO A 161 8.71 9.29 20.10
C PRO A 161 7.21 9.29 19.78
N PRO A 162 6.36 8.63 20.61
CA PRO A 162 4.94 8.54 20.33
C PRO A 162 4.25 9.88 20.60
N PRO A 163 3.19 10.16 19.84
CA PRO A 163 1.91 10.14 20.50
C PRO A 163 0.99 9.15 19.77
N PHE A 164 0.45 8.19 20.52
CA PHE A 164 -0.57 7.24 20.08
C PHE A 164 -0.18 6.24 18.98
N MET A 165 0.81 5.39 19.26
CA MET A 165 0.99 4.13 18.55
C MET A 165 1.37 3.04 19.55
N THR A 166 0.37 2.37 20.12
CA THR A 166 0.58 1.06 20.76
C THR A 166 0.10 -0.02 19.79
N PRO A 167 0.87 -1.10 19.57
CA PRO A 167 0.36 -2.27 18.88
C PRO A 167 -0.68 -2.94 19.79
N HIS A 168 -1.96 -2.62 19.59
CA HIS A 168 -3.02 -3.40 20.20
C HIS A 168 -3.20 -4.70 19.40
N PRO A 169 -3.36 -5.87 20.07
CA PRO A 169 -3.67 -7.11 19.38
C PRO A 169 -4.96 -6.94 18.60
N THR A 170 -4.93 -7.34 17.34
CA THR A 170 -6.11 -7.50 16.49
C THR A 170 -7.20 -8.23 17.27
N PRO A 171 -8.44 -7.68 17.37
CA PRO A 171 -9.54 -8.48 17.88
C PRO A 171 -9.80 -9.64 16.91
N PRO A 172 -10.11 -10.84 17.42
CA PRO A 172 -10.43 -11.97 16.57
C PRO A 172 -11.73 -11.67 15.83
N PHE A 173 -11.69 -11.55 14.50
CA PHE A 173 -12.91 -11.60 13.70
C PHE A 173 -13.54 -12.98 13.88
N GLN A 174 -14.74 -12.98 14.48
CA GLN A 174 -15.58 -14.16 14.64
C GLN A 174 -15.94 -14.72 13.26
N ASN A 175 -15.52 -15.97 13.05
CA ASN A 175 -16.11 -17.02 12.24
C ASN A 175 -17.19 -16.62 11.22
N HIS A 176 -16.80 -16.60 9.94
CA HIS A 176 -17.51 -17.41 8.95
C HIS A 176 -16.51 -18.34 8.28
N GLN A 177 -16.86 -19.62 8.23
CA GLN A 177 -15.97 -20.75 7.94
C GLN A 177 -15.30 -20.65 6.58
N LEU A 178 -13.96 -20.79 6.54
CA LEU A 178 -13.26 -21.49 5.47
C LEU A 178 -12.14 -22.33 6.08
N THR A 179 -12.31 -23.64 5.96
CA THR A 179 -11.40 -24.68 6.42
C THR A 179 -10.14 -24.76 5.55
N GLY A 180 -8.97 -24.75 6.18
CA GLY A 180 -7.80 -25.56 5.84
C GLY A 180 -7.05 -25.29 4.53
N VAL A 181 -5.88 -24.64 4.62
CA VAL A 181 -4.78 -24.85 3.67
C VAL A 181 -3.46 -25.01 4.44
N THR A 182 -2.81 -26.15 4.24
CA THR A 182 -1.51 -26.52 4.81
C THR A 182 -0.38 -25.93 3.97
N VAL A 183 0.63 -25.29 4.58
CA VAL A 183 1.85 -24.83 3.88
C VAL A 183 3.01 -25.83 4.09
N PRO A 184 3.82 -26.17 3.05
CA PRO A 184 4.87 -27.20 3.16
C PRO A 184 6.10 -26.74 3.96
N LYS A 185 6.70 -27.67 4.71
CA LYS A 185 7.94 -27.48 5.48
C LYS A 185 9.15 -27.24 4.57
N ARG A 186 9.80 -26.08 4.68
CA ARG A 186 11.24 -25.94 4.36
C ARG A 186 12.02 -25.59 5.63
N LYS A 187 13.13 -26.29 5.86
CA LYS A 187 13.97 -26.23 7.07
C LYS A 187 14.56 -24.83 7.25
N ALA A 188 14.40 -24.25 8.44
CA ALA A 188 15.12 -23.05 8.84
C ALA A 188 16.64 -23.34 9.03
N PRO A 189 17.55 -22.41 8.71
CA PRO A 189 18.98 -22.58 8.92
C PRO A 189 19.36 -22.78 10.39
N ALA A 190 20.49 -23.44 10.66
CA ALA A 190 20.95 -23.92 11.99
C ALA A 190 21.11 -22.85 13.10
N ARG A 191 20.95 -21.56 12.80
CA ARG A 191 21.04 -20.44 13.76
C ARG A 191 19.70 -20.08 14.43
N TRP A 192 18.61 -20.75 14.05
CA TRP A 192 17.25 -20.40 14.47
C TRP A 192 16.64 -21.52 15.30
N LYS A 193 16.13 -21.19 16.50
CA LYS A 193 15.31 -22.12 17.28
C LYS A 193 13.85 -21.96 16.90
N VAL A 194 13.19 -23.10 16.72
CA VAL A 194 11.76 -23.20 16.39
C VAL A 194 11.01 -23.64 17.65
N SER A 195 10.04 -22.85 18.11
CA SER A 195 9.10 -23.27 19.15
C SER A 195 7.68 -23.36 18.62
N ARG A 196 7.00 -24.46 18.98
CA ARG A 196 5.59 -24.71 18.65
C ARG A 196 4.72 -24.33 19.83
N THR A 197 3.66 -23.56 19.59
CA THR A 197 2.58 -23.39 20.57
C THR A 197 1.48 -24.41 20.32
N ARG A 198 0.61 -24.59 21.33
CA ARG A 198 -0.48 -25.60 21.35
C ARG A 198 -1.52 -25.43 20.23
N TYR A 199 -1.46 -24.36 19.43
CA TYR A 199 -2.38 -24.03 18.34
C TYR A 199 -1.70 -23.98 16.95
N GLY A 200 -0.50 -24.55 16.80
CA GLY A 200 0.11 -24.79 15.48
C GLY A 200 0.92 -23.63 14.89
N THR A 201 0.94 -22.45 15.53
CA THR A 201 1.76 -21.31 15.09
C THR A 201 3.25 -21.57 15.35
N THR A 202 4.07 -21.38 14.32
CA THR A 202 5.52 -21.58 14.40
C THR A 202 6.22 -20.23 14.41
N HIS A 203 6.97 -19.92 15.47
CA HIS A 203 7.72 -18.67 15.59
C HIS A 203 9.22 -18.92 15.38
N VAL A 204 9.89 -17.97 14.71
CA VAL A 204 11.31 -18.04 14.36
C VAL A 204 12.01 -16.81 14.95
N TYR A 205 12.90 -17.03 15.93
CA TYR A 205 13.60 -15.94 16.63
C TYR A 205 15.12 -16.00 16.42
N GLY A 206 15.73 -14.85 16.13
CA GLY A 206 17.17 -14.70 15.97
C GLY A 206 17.83 -14.31 17.28
N LYS A 207 18.93 -14.99 17.65
CA LYS A 207 19.74 -14.65 18.84
C LYS A 207 20.61 -13.42 18.54
N LYS A 208 20.43 -12.31 19.25
CA LYS A 208 21.40 -11.21 19.29
C LYS A 208 22.57 -11.60 20.21
N HIS A 209 23.80 -11.34 19.77
CA HIS A 209 25.01 -11.33 20.61
C HIS A 209 25.23 -9.90 21.12
#